data_AF-A0A067QG17-F1
#
_entry.id   AF-A0A067QG17-F1
#
_cell.length_a   1.000
_cell.length_b   1.000
_cell.length_c   1.000
_cell.angle_alpha   90.00
_cell.angle_beta   90.00
_cell.angle_gamma   90.00
#
_symmetry.space_group_name_H-M   'P 1'
#
loop_
_entity.id
_entity.type
_entity.pdbx_description
1 polymer ?
#
loop_
_entity_poly.entity_id
_entity_poly.type
_entity_poly.pdbx_seq_one_letter_code
_entity_poly.pdbx_strand_id
1 'polypeptide(L)'
;MTVYKNMYRVLGVPKTASYEEIRRAFKHKALYTHPDKLPQNATEAQRQAAEAKFREIYEAFEILSDPERRKIHDTMTTIPTPSELHAQYERRKASRAEWAQAAEQRRHQRLEALREKARQRAEYVSTGQGEWGYEEMVDILVREMHKMSPEWEARKQEVLRRQAERTSATALQT
;
A
#
# COMPACT_ATOMS: atom_id res chain seq x y z
N MET A 1 8.26 -21.67 -1.49
CA MET A 1 8.41 -20.80 -2.68
C MET A 1 7.67 -21.45 -3.84
N THR A 2 6.44 -21.05 -4.13
CA THR A 2 5.72 -21.56 -5.30
C THR A 2 6.21 -20.79 -6.53
N VAL A 3 7.23 -21.33 -7.18
CA VAL A 3 7.54 -20.98 -8.57
C VAL A 3 6.26 -21.29 -9.34
N TYR A 4 5.50 -20.26 -9.76
CA TYR A 4 4.28 -20.41 -10.53
C TYR A 4 4.60 -21.25 -11.78
N LYS A 5 4.31 -22.54 -11.69
CA LYS A 5 4.70 -23.52 -12.69
C LYS A 5 3.75 -23.28 -13.86
N ASN A 6 4.31 -22.93 -15.01
CA ASN A 6 3.49 -22.62 -16.17
C ASN A 6 2.83 -23.91 -16.68
N MET A 7 1.52 -24.07 -16.44
CA MET A 7 0.76 -25.28 -16.80
C MET A 7 0.84 -25.58 -18.31
N TYR A 8 0.93 -24.54 -19.14
CA TYR A 8 1.12 -24.70 -20.60
C TYR A 8 2.46 -25.36 -20.92
N ARG A 9 3.54 -25.01 -20.18
CA ARG A 9 4.85 -25.67 -20.32
C ARG A 9 4.81 -27.13 -19.84
N VAL A 10 4.04 -27.45 -18.80
CA VAL A 10 3.88 -28.83 -18.32
C VAL A 10 3.26 -29.72 -19.42
N LEU A 11 2.21 -29.22 -20.09
CA LEU A 11 1.60 -29.91 -21.24
C LEU A 11 2.38 -29.74 -22.56
N GLY A 12 3.37 -28.84 -22.61
CA GLY A 12 4.16 -28.58 -23.82
C GLY A 12 3.37 -27.91 -24.94
N VAL A 13 2.34 -27.14 -24.59
CA VAL A 13 1.46 -26.45 -25.54
C VAL A 13 1.64 -24.93 -25.43
N PRO A 14 1.38 -24.16 -26.51
CA PRO A 14 1.39 -22.70 -26.42
C PRO A 14 0.20 -22.18 -25.58
N LYS A 15 0.31 -20.96 -25.06
CA LYS A 15 -0.81 -20.30 -24.34
C LYS A 15 -2.04 -20.08 -25.23
N THR A 16 -1.85 -20.01 -26.54
CA THR A 16 -2.90 -19.90 -27.57
C THR A 16 -3.54 -21.24 -27.93
N ALA A 17 -3.13 -22.35 -27.31
CA ALA A 17 -3.62 -23.67 -27.66
C ALA A 17 -5.14 -23.80 -27.45
N SER A 18 -5.80 -24.46 -28.40
CA SER A 18 -7.21 -24.81 -28.30
C SER A 18 -7.43 -25.93 -27.27
N TYR A 19 -8.68 -26.09 -26.83
CA TYR A 19 -9.04 -27.19 -25.93
C TYR A 19 -8.67 -28.56 -26.53
N GLU A 20 -8.85 -28.73 -27.85
CA GLU A 20 -8.50 -29.98 -28.53
C GLU A 20 -7.00 -30.24 -28.50
N GLU A 21 -6.18 -29.21 -28.68
CA GLU A 21 -4.72 -29.30 -28.59
C GLU A 21 -4.26 -29.68 -27.18
N ILE A 22 -4.86 -29.07 -26.16
CA ILE A 22 -4.63 -29.39 -24.74
C ILE A 22 -4.99 -30.85 -24.46
N ARG A 23 -6.15 -31.32 -24.95
CA ARG A 23 -6.60 -32.71 -24.77
C ARG A 23 -5.69 -33.72 -25.48
N ARG A 24 -5.23 -33.41 -26.70
CA ARG A 24 -4.27 -34.27 -27.43
C ARG A 24 -2.93 -34.34 -26.70
N ALA A 25 -2.41 -33.20 -26.26
CA ALA A 25 -1.13 -33.13 -25.54
C ALA A 25 -1.18 -33.89 -24.21
N PHE A 26 -2.29 -33.78 -23.46
CA PHE A 26 -2.53 -34.56 -22.25
C PHE A 26 -2.52 -36.06 -22.54
N LYS A 27 -3.31 -36.53 -23.51
CA LYS A 27 -3.36 -37.96 -23.89
C LYS A 27 -1.99 -38.49 -24.28
N HIS A 28 -1.25 -37.73 -25.10
CA HIS A 28 0.10 -38.08 -25.51
C HIS A 28 1.00 -38.24 -24.28
N LYS A 29 1.11 -37.20 -23.45
CA LYS A 29 2.00 -37.20 -22.28
C LYS A 29 1.62 -38.26 -21.23
N ALA A 30 0.34 -38.44 -20.95
CA ALA A 30 -0.17 -39.45 -20.03
C ALA A 30 0.30 -40.86 -20.42
N LEU A 31 0.35 -41.18 -21.72
CA LEU A 31 0.85 -42.48 -22.20
C LEU A 31 2.35 -42.69 -21.98
N TYR A 32 3.15 -41.62 -21.90
CA TYR A 32 4.60 -41.73 -21.65
C TYR A 32 4.95 -41.72 -20.16
N THR A 33 4.11 -41.11 -19.33
CA THR A 33 4.34 -41.01 -17.88
C THR A 33 3.59 -42.06 -17.06
N HIS A 34 2.81 -42.94 -17.70
CA HIS A 34 2.06 -43.97 -16.98
C HIS A 34 3.02 -45.01 -16.36
N PRO A 35 2.88 -45.35 -15.06
CA PRO A 35 3.79 -46.28 -14.37
C PRO A 35 3.76 -47.70 -14.95
N ASP A 36 2.67 -48.08 -15.64
CA ASP A 36 2.51 -49.38 -16.34
C ASP A 36 3.45 -49.55 -17.54
N LYS A 37 3.98 -48.45 -18.10
CA LYS A 37 4.98 -48.53 -19.19
C LYS A 37 6.42 -48.65 -18.68
N LEU A 38 6.64 -48.66 -17.37
CA LEU A 38 7.95 -48.86 -16.82
C LEU A 38 8.35 -50.34 -16.94
N PRO A 39 9.62 -50.64 -17.23
CA PRO A 39 10.07 -52.03 -17.32
C PRO A 39 9.94 -52.73 -15.96
N GLN A 40 9.76 -54.06 -15.95
CA GLN A 40 9.51 -54.80 -14.69
C GLN A 40 10.64 -54.67 -13.66
N ASN A 41 11.86 -54.33 -14.10
CA ASN A 41 13.03 -54.04 -13.25
C ASN A 41 13.11 -52.57 -12.79
N ALA A 42 12.08 -51.75 -13.06
CA ALA A 42 12.07 -50.36 -12.65
C ALA A 42 12.09 -50.25 -11.13
N THR A 43 13.02 -49.43 -10.63
CA THR A 43 13.18 -49.18 -9.21
C THR A 43 11.98 -48.40 -8.67
N GLU A 44 11.71 -48.54 -7.38
CA GLU A 44 10.65 -47.79 -6.69
C GLU A 44 10.76 -46.27 -6.92
N ALA A 45 11.98 -45.73 -6.94
CA ALA A 45 12.25 -44.33 -7.27
C ALA A 45 11.78 -43.92 -8.69
N GLN A 46 11.87 -44.83 -9.67
CA GLN A 46 11.42 -44.56 -11.04
C GLN A 46 9.90 -44.59 -11.15
N ARG A 47 9.23 -45.48 -10.40
CA ARG A 47 7.76 -45.53 -10.29
C ARG A 47 7.23 -44.24 -9.66
N GLN A 48 7.83 -43.81 -8.55
CA GLN A 48 7.48 -42.55 -7.89
C GLN A 48 7.72 -41.33 -8.79
N ALA A 49 8.83 -41.29 -9.54
CA ALA A 49 9.09 -40.20 -10.49
C ALA A 49 8.09 -40.17 -11.67
N ALA A 50 7.63 -41.34 -12.14
CA ALA A 50 6.60 -41.43 -13.17
C ALA A 50 5.24 -40.96 -12.63
N GLU A 51 4.87 -41.39 -11.42
CA GLU A 51 3.63 -40.97 -10.76
C GLU A 51 3.61 -39.46 -10.48
N ALA A 52 4.72 -38.90 -9.98
CA ALA A 52 4.85 -37.46 -9.75
C ALA A 52 4.66 -36.67 -11.05
N LYS A 53 5.30 -37.09 -12.15
CA LYS A 53 5.13 -36.46 -13.47
C LYS A 53 3.70 -36.60 -14.00
N PHE A 54 3.08 -37.77 -13.82
CA PHE A 54 1.70 -37.99 -14.23
C PHE A 54 0.74 -37.05 -13.48
N ARG A 55 0.94 -36.90 -12.17
CA ARG A 55 0.16 -35.99 -11.33
C ARG A 55 0.29 -34.54 -11.80
N GLU A 56 1.50 -34.09 -12.15
CA GLU A 56 1.72 -32.75 -12.71
C GLU A 56 1.00 -32.54 -14.05
N ILE A 57 1.05 -33.54 -14.94
CA ILE A 57 0.36 -33.49 -16.24
C ILE A 57 -1.15 -33.44 -16.05
N TYR A 58 -1.68 -34.21 -15.08
CA TYR A 58 -3.10 -34.24 -14.76
C TYR A 58 -3.58 -32.90 -14.19
N GLU A 59 -2.85 -32.33 -13.24
CA GLU A 59 -3.15 -31.01 -12.66
C GLU A 59 -3.16 -29.91 -13.73
N ALA A 60 -2.20 -29.94 -14.65
CA ALA A 60 -2.15 -29.00 -15.76
C ALA A 60 -3.36 -29.14 -16.70
N PHE A 61 -3.81 -30.37 -16.97
CA PHE A 61 -5.02 -30.61 -17.75
C PHE A 61 -6.28 -30.14 -17.01
N GLU A 62 -6.40 -30.39 -15.71
CA GLU A 62 -7.56 -30.00 -14.90
C GLU A 62 -7.76 -28.48 -14.89
N ILE A 63 -6.67 -27.71 -14.86
CA ILE A 63 -6.70 -26.24 -14.89
C ILE A 63 -6.96 -25.71 -16.29
N LEU A 64 -6.35 -26.30 -17.34
CA LEU A 64 -6.41 -25.79 -18.70
C LEU A 64 -7.62 -26.28 -19.52
N SER A 65 -8.25 -27.37 -19.11
CA SER A 65 -9.43 -27.96 -19.77
C SER A 65 -10.70 -27.16 -19.52
N ASP A 66 -10.82 -26.53 -18.35
CA ASP A 66 -11.97 -25.71 -17.98
C ASP A 66 -11.71 -24.23 -18.33
N PRO A 67 -12.60 -23.57 -19.12
CA PRO A 67 -12.41 -22.18 -19.51
C PRO A 67 -12.36 -21.18 -18.33
N GLU A 68 -13.15 -21.40 -17.28
CA GLU A 68 -13.18 -20.55 -16.10
C GLU A 68 -11.88 -20.71 -15.30
N ARG A 69 -11.44 -21.95 -15.07
CA ARG A 69 -10.17 -22.22 -14.37
C ARG A 69 -8.96 -21.72 -15.16
N ARG A 70 -8.99 -21.85 -16.49
CA ARG A 70 -7.96 -21.31 -17.39
C ARG A 70 -7.88 -19.78 -17.29
N LYS A 71 -9.02 -19.10 -17.25
CA LYS A 71 -9.09 -17.64 -17.10
C LYS A 71 -8.54 -17.17 -15.75
N ILE A 72 -8.87 -17.86 -14.66
CA ILE A 72 -8.33 -17.58 -13.33
C ILE A 72 -6.81 -17.77 -13.32
N HIS A 73 -6.33 -18.90 -13.85
CA HIS A 73 -4.90 -19.18 -13.98
C HIS A 73 -4.17 -18.12 -14.82
N ASP A 74 -4.75 -17.70 -15.95
CA ASP A 74 -4.16 -16.67 -16.82
C ASP A 74 -4.13 -15.30 -16.16
N THR A 75 -5.15 -14.96 -15.36
CA THR A 75 -5.21 -13.69 -14.61
C THR A 75 -4.17 -13.67 -13.50
N MET A 76 -4.05 -14.77 -12.74
CA MET A 76 -3.05 -14.91 -11.68
C MET A 76 -1.60 -14.98 -12.20
N THR A 77 -1.40 -15.47 -13.43
CA THR A 77 -0.07 -15.62 -14.05
C THR A 77 0.35 -14.40 -14.88
N THR A 78 -0.49 -13.36 -14.98
CA THR A 78 -0.14 -12.12 -15.70
C THR A 78 0.84 -11.30 -14.85
N ILE A 79 2.12 -11.64 -14.93
CA ILE A 79 3.22 -10.82 -14.45
C ILE A 79 3.40 -9.69 -15.48
N PRO A 80 3.27 -8.40 -15.10
CA PRO A 80 3.49 -7.29 -16.01
C PRO A 80 4.90 -7.37 -16.59
N THR A 81 5.03 -7.11 -17.89
CA THR A 81 6.32 -7.22 -18.58
C THR A 81 7.32 -6.20 -18.01
N PRO A 82 8.64 -6.43 -18.13
CA PRO A 82 9.65 -5.48 -17.65
C PRO A 82 9.47 -4.06 -18.21
N SER A 83 8.96 -3.94 -19.45
CA SER A 83 8.64 -2.64 -20.08
C SER A 83 7.43 -1.97 -19.43
N GLU A 84 6.36 -2.72 -19.14
CA GLU A 84 5.17 -2.19 -18.47
C GLU A 84 5.44 -1.81 -17.02
N LEU A 85 6.26 -2.60 -16.31
CA LEU A 85 6.73 -2.29 -14.96
C LEU A 85 7.56 -1.00 -14.93
N HIS A 86 8.45 -0.81 -15.91
CA HIS A 86 9.25 0.41 -16.03
C HIS A 86 8.37 1.63 -16.33
N ALA A 87 7.41 1.52 -17.24
CA ALA A 87 6.44 2.59 -17.52
C ALA A 87 5.56 2.92 -16.30
N GLN A 88 5.22 1.93 -15.47
CA GLN A 88 4.50 2.15 -14.21
C GLN A 88 5.39 2.81 -13.14
N TYR A 89 6.67 2.44 -13.08
CA TYR A 89 7.65 3.04 -12.19
C TYR A 89 7.87 4.53 -12.50
N GLU A 90 8.09 4.90 -13.77
CA GLU A 90 8.30 6.29 -14.16
C GLU A 90 7.06 7.15 -13.89
N ARG A 91 5.85 6.62 -14.12
CA ARG A 91 4.60 7.30 -13.75
C ARG A 91 4.50 7.56 -12.24
N ARG A 92 4.82 6.56 -11.40
CA ARG A 92 4.81 6.74 -9.94
C ARG A 92 5.88 7.72 -9.46
N LYS A 93 7.05 7.72 -10.10
CA LYS A 93 8.14 8.64 -9.79
C LYS A 93 7.78 10.08 -10.16
N ALA A 94 7.20 10.30 -11.34
CA ALA A 94 6.68 11.59 -11.78
C ALA A 94 5.60 12.12 -10.82
N SER A 95 4.60 11.31 -10.48
CA SER A 95 3.56 11.70 -9.52
C SER A 95 4.10 12.02 -8.11
N ARG A 96 5.18 11.35 -7.68
CA ARG A 96 5.85 11.69 -6.41
C ARG A 96 6.61 13.01 -6.48
N ALA A 97 7.26 13.31 -7.61
CA ALA A 97 7.93 14.58 -7.84
C ALA A 97 6.92 15.73 -7.89
N GLU A 98 5.79 15.53 -8.57
CA GLU A 98 4.67 16.48 -8.61
C GLU A 98 4.11 16.75 -7.21
N TRP A 99 3.89 15.71 -6.40
CA TRP A 99 3.40 15.88 -5.03
C TRP A 99 4.40 16.61 -4.13
N ALA A 100 5.70 16.36 -4.29
CA ALA A 100 6.76 17.05 -3.58
C ALA A 100 6.83 18.55 -3.96
N GLN A 101 6.75 18.87 -5.26
CA GLN A 101 6.70 20.24 -5.75
C GLN A 101 5.45 20.97 -5.23
N ALA A 102 4.29 20.32 -5.28
CA ALA A 102 3.05 20.89 -4.74
C ALA A 102 3.12 21.11 -3.22
N ALA A 103 3.78 20.22 -2.48
CA ALA A 103 4.01 20.40 -1.04
C ALA A 103 4.94 21.58 -0.75
N GLU A 104 5.99 21.75 -1.55
CA GLU A 104 6.91 22.87 -1.45
C GLU A 104 6.24 24.20 -1.81
N GLN A 105 5.42 24.23 -2.86
CA GLN A 105 4.60 25.39 -3.21
C GLN A 105 3.64 25.78 -2.09
N ARG A 106 2.94 24.81 -1.48
CA ARG A 106 2.08 25.07 -0.32
C ARG A 106 2.87 25.63 0.86
N ARG A 107 4.07 25.11 1.11
CA ARG A 107 4.97 25.64 2.15
C ARG A 107 5.39 27.08 1.83
N HIS A 108 5.73 27.37 0.58
CA HIS A 108 6.09 28.72 0.14
C HIS A 108 4.93 29.70 0.32
N GLN A 109 3.74 29.35 -0.18
CA GLN A 109 2.52 30.16 -0.02
C GLN A 109 2.21 30.43 1.46
N ARG A 110 2.36 29.42 2.32
CA ARG A 110 2.16 29.59 3.77
C ARG A 110 3.17 30.58 4.38
N LEU A 111 4.43 30.53 3.98
CA LEU A 111 5.46 31.45 4.44
C LEU A 111 5.23 32.87 3.94
N GLU A 112 4.82 33.03 2.67
CA GLU A 112 4.49 34.34 2.12
C GLU A 112 3.27 34.95 2.79
N ALA A 113 2.21 34.19 3.02
CA ALA A 113 1.04 34.64 3.77
C ALA A 113 1.41 35.07 5.21
N LEU A 114 2.33 34.36 5.87
CA LEU A 114 2.83 34.76 7.20
C LEU A 114 3.64 36.05 7.13
N ARG A 115 4.50 36.21 6.12
CA ARG A 115 5.28 37.44 5.89
C ARG A 115 4.38 38.63 5.58
N GLU A 116 3.31 38.43 4.81
CA GLU A 116 2.32 39.45 4.49
C GLU A 116 1.51 39.85 5.73
N LYS A 117 1.03 38.88 6.51
CA LYS A 117 0.39 39.16 7.80
C LYS A 117 1.32 39.92 8.75
N ALA A 118 2.61 39.58 8.78
CA ALA A 118 3.60 40.31 9.58
C ALA A 118 3.82 41.73 9.07
N ARG A 119 3.83 41.96 7.75
CA ARG A 119 3.89 43.29 7.13
C ARG A 119 2.66 44.13 7.47
N GLN A 120 1.45 43.58 7.28
CA GLN A 120 0.19 44.22 7.66
C GLN A 120 0.15 44.57 9.14
N ARG A 121 0.65 43.67 10.01
CA ARG A 121 0.76 43.93 11.45
C ARG A 121 1.74 45.06 11.75
N ALA A 122 2.89 45.10 11.08
CA ALA A 122 3.87 46.18 11.26
C ALA A 122 3.33 47.54 10.77
N GLU A 123 2.60 47.55 9.66
CA GLU A 123 1.94 48.73 9.11
C GLU A 123 0.78 49.21 9.99
N TYR A 124 0.00 48.28 10.56
CA TYR A 124 -1.05 48.59 11.53
C TYR A 124 -0.48 49.20 12.82
N VAL A 125 0.66 48.69 13.30
CA VAL A 125 1.38 49.24 14.46
C VAL A 125 1.98 50.61 14.14
N SER A 126 2.47 50.85 12.91
CA SER A 126 3.10 52.12 12.55
C SER A 126 2.11 53.25 12.26
N THR A 127 0.89 52.93 11.82
CA THR A 127 -0.17 53.90 11.50
C THR A 127 -0.90 54.46 12.72
N GLY A 128 -0.54 54.02 13.94
CA GLY A 128 -1.07 54.59 15.19
C GLY A 128 -2.56 54.32 15.44
N GLN A 129 -3.19 53.45 14.65
CA GLN A 129 -4.58 53.01 14.86
C GLN A 129 -4.72 51.91 15.93
N GLY A 130 -3.62 51.53 16.58
CA GLY A 130 -3.55 50.42 17.53
C GLY A 130 -3.72 50.87 18.98
N GLU A 131 -4.90 51.34 19.37
CA GLU A 131 -5.34 51.23 20.76
C GLU A 131 -6.05 49.90 20.92
N TRP A 132 -5.29 48.80 20.96
CA TRP A 132 -5.78 47.57 21.56
C TRP A 132 -4.78 47.18 22.63
N GLY A 133 -5.21 47.28 23.88
CA GLY A 133 -4.41 46.85 25.02
C GLY A 133 -4.04 45.37 24.86
N TYR A 134 -2.91 44.97 25.45
CA TYR A 134 -2.52 43.55 25.50
C TYR A 134 -3.68 42.68 26.03
N GLU A 135 -4.49 43.24 26.91
CA GLU A 135 -5.69 42.63 27.48
C GLU A 135 -6.79 42.34 26.45
N GLU A 136 -7.09 43.24 25.51
CA GLU A 136 -8.15 43.02 24.52
C GLU A 136 -7.72 42.03 23.43
N MET A 137 -6.44 42.06 23.04
CA MET A 137 -5.88 41.04 22.15
C MET A 137 -5.93 39.66 22.81
N VAL A 138 -5.63 39.56 24.11
CA VAL A 138 -5.75 38.32 24.87
C VAL A 138 -7.21 37.88 24.96
N ASP A 139 -8.16 38.79 25.17
CA ASP A 139 -9.57 38.44 25.30
C ASP A 139 -10.18 37.90 23.98
N ILE A 140 -9.84 38.52 22.85
CA ILE A 140 -10.23 38.04 21.51
C ILE A 140 -9.61 36.67 21.22
N LEU A 141 -8.31 36.50 21.53
CA LEU A 141 -7.60 35.23 21.31
C LEU A 141 -8.17 34.11 22.19
N VAL A 142 -8.50 34.41 23.45
CA VAL A 142 -9.12 33.47 24.40
C VAL A 142 -10.53 33.09 23.94
N ARG A 143 -11.35 34.05 23.50
CA ARG A 143 -12.67 33.75 22.90
C ARG A 143 -12.58 32.84 21.68
N GLU A 144 -11.62 33.11 20.79
CA GLU A 144 -11.46 32.32 19.58
C GLU A 144 -10.93 30.91 19.87
N MET A 145 -10.03 30.79 20.85
CA MET A 145 -9.58 29.48 21.33
C MET A 145 -10.72 28.65 21.95
N HIS A 146 -11.68 29.28 22.65
CA HIS A 146 -12.82 28.55 23.22
C HIS A 146 -13.79 28.04 22.14
N LYS A 147 -13.96 28.77 21.03
CA LYS A 147 -14.75 28.29 19.89
C LYS A 147 -14.10 27.08 19.21
N MET A 148 -12.76 27.06 19.14
CA MET A 148 -12.01 25.97 18.51
C MET A 148 -11.90 24.72 19.40
N SER A 149 -11.94 24.87 20.73
CA SER A 149 -11.87 23.76 21.66
C SER A 149 -12.66 24.08 22.93
N PRO A 150 -13.96 23.72 23.00
CA PRO A 150 -14.78 23.99 24.19
C PRO A 150 -14.29 23.24 25.44
N GLU A 151 -13.47 22.20 25.30
CA GLU A 151 -12.85 21.47 26.41
C GLU A 151 -11.57 22.15 26.97
N TRP A 152 -11.05 23.18 26.30
CA TRP A 152 -9.79 23.83 26.66
C TRP A 152 -9.82 24.44 28.08
N GLU A 153 -10.93 25.06 28.45
CA GLU A 153 -11.12 25.66 29.77
C GLU A 153 -11.09 24.62 30.89
N ALA A 154 -11.75 23.49 30.68
CA ALA A 154 -11.74 22.38 31.63
C ALA A 154 -10.32 21.83 31.84
N ARG A 155 -9.54 21.73 30.75
CA ARG A 155 -8.12 21.32 30.82
C ARG A 155 -7.26 22.35 31.55
N LYS A 156 -7.48 23.65 31.31
CA LYS A 156 -6.76 24.74 32.00
C LYS A 156 -7.03 24.71 33.51
N GLN A 157 -8.29 24.55 33.92
CA GLN A 157 -8.68 24.48 35.32
C GLN A 157 -8.07 23.26 36.02
N GLU A 158 -8.04 22.10 35.37
CA GLU A 158 -7.40 20.89 35.91
C GLU A 158 -5.88 21.07 36.09
N VAL A 159 -5.20 21.75 35.15
CA VAL A 159 -3.76 22.05 35.28
C VAL A 159 -3.50 23.02 36.44
N LEU A 160 -4.32 24.06 36.59
CA LEU A 160 -4.21 25.01 37.70
C LEU A 160 -4.48 24.33 39.06
N ARG A 161 -5.48 23.43 39.12
CA ARG A 161 -5.76 22.65 40.33
C ARG A 161 -4.57 21.79 40.73
N ARG A 162 -3.97 21.08 39.78
CA ARG A 162 -2.76 20.27 40.02
C ARG A 162 -1.55 21.10 40.43
N GLN A 163 -1.40 22.30 39.87
CA GLN A 163 -0.35 23.23 40.32
C GLN A 163 -0.58 23.69 41.76
N ALA A 164 -1.81 24.06 42.11
CA ALA A 164 -2.19 24.47 43.46
C ALA A 164 -2.02 23.35 44.51
N GLU A 165 -2.38 22.11 44.15
CA GLU A 165 -2.14 20.90 44.95
C GLU A 165 -0.65 20.64 45.16
N ARG A 166 0.17 20.81 44.11
CA ARG A 166 1.63 20.66 44.20
C ARG A 166 2.27 21.73 45.07
N THR A 167 1.91 23.00 44.91
CA THR A 167 2.43 24.08 45.76
C THR A 167 1.98 23.93 47.21
N SER A 168 0.76 23.47 47.45
CA SER A 168 0.25 23.19 48.81
C SER A 168 0.97 22.00 49.45
N ALA A 169 1.23 20.93 48.68
CA ALA A 169 1.96 19.76 49.16
C ALA A 169 3.44 20.08 49.47
N THR A 170 4.08 20.93 48.67
CA THR A 170 5.44 21.41 48.93
C THR A 170 5.51 22.35 50.14
N ALA A 171 4.48 23.19 50.36
CA ALA A 171 4.40 24.08 51.52
C ALA A 171 4.14 23.34 52.86
N LEU A 172 3.58 22.13 52.83
CA LEU A 172 3.34 21.30 54.03
C LEU A 172 4.51 20.38 54.41
N GLN A 173 5.57 20.33 53.59
CA GLN A 173 6.78 19.51 53.83
C GLN A 173 8.00 20.32 54.30
N THR A 174 7.84 21.63 54.57
CA THR A 174 8.89 22.52 55.07
C THR A 174 8.55 23.00 56.48
#